data_AF-A0A7X0D952-F1
#
_entry.id   AF-A0A7X0D952-F1
#
_cell.length_a   1.000
_cell.length_b   1.000
_cell.length_c   1.000
_cell.angle_alpha   90.00
_cell.angle_beta   90.00
_cell.angle_gamma   90.00
#
_symmetry.space_group_name_H-M   'P 1'
#
loop_
_entity.id
_entity.type
_entity.pdbx_description
1 polymer ?
#
loop_
_entity_poly.entity_id
_entity_poly.type
_entity_poly.pdbx_seq_one_letter_code
_entity_poly.pdbx_strand_id
1 'polypeptide(L)' 'MIFQDANGHEIPVVTNVLEASAEKIAEMYQERWTVEVFFRWVKQYFNVPTLFGTSEHAACNQLFAAFIAYVLLR' A
#
# COMPACT_ATOMS: atom_id res chain seq x y z
N MET A 1 5.32 -17.73 13.25
CA MET A 1 4.79 -17.08 14.47
C MET A 1 3.32 -16.74 14.26
N ILE A 2 2.51 -16.73 15.32
CA ILE A 2 1.07 -16.40 15.24
C ILE A 2 0.84 -15.19 16.15
N PHE A 3 0.19 -14.16 15.64
CA PHE A 3 -0.30 -13.01 16.43
C PHE A 3 -1.77 -12.75 16.11
N GLN A 4 -2.44 -11.95 16.93
CA GLN A 4 -3.83 -11.58 16.71
C GLN A 4 -3.94 -10.19 16.07
N ASP A 5 -4.88 -10.04 15.13
CA ASP A 5 -5.27 -8.74 14.59
C ASP A 5 -6.11 -7.94 15.60
N ALA A 6 -6.49 -6.70 15.23
CA ALA A 6 -7.35 -5.84 16.06
C ALA A 6 -8.76 -6.42 16.32
N ASN A 7 -9.16 -7.45 15.58
CA ASN A 7 -10.45 -8.13 15.69
C ASN A 7 -10.33 -9.51 16.37
N GLY A 8 -9.13 -9.90 16.83
CA GLY A 8 -8.85 -11.18 17.47
C GLY A 8 -8.60 -12.36 16.51
N HIS A 9 -8.46 -12.12 15.20
CA HIS A 9 -8.11 -13.17 14.24
C HIS A 9 -6.63 -13.52 14.31
N GLU A 10 -6.33 -14.81 14.33
CA GLU A 10 -4.96 -15.30 14.27
C GLU A 10 -4.37 -15.14 12.87
N ILE A 11 -3.21 -14.46 12.79
CA ILE A 11 -2.45 -14.27 11.57
C ILE A 11 -1.14 -15.06 11.68
N PRO A 12 -0.99 -16.14 10.90
CA PRO A 12 0.29 -16.82 10.79
C PRO A 12 1.24 -16.00 9.92
N VAL A 13 2.41 -15.68 10.46
CA VAL A 13 3.49 -15.01 9.72
C VAL A 13 4.74 -15.87 9.64
N VAL A 14 5.29 -15.88 8.43
CA VAL A 14 6.58 -16.45 8.06
C VAL A 14 7.49 -15.30 7.69
N THR A 15 8.69 -15.27 8.25
CA THR A 15 9.68 -14.22 7.99
C THR A 15 11.08 -14.83 7.85
N ASN A 16 11.93 -14.17 7.07
CA ASN A 16 13.37 -14.44 7.00
C ASN A 16 14.19 -13.54 7.93
N VAL A 17 13.54 -12.61 8.65
CA VAL A 17 14.18 -11.71 9.61
C VAL A 17 14.28 -12.43 10.96
N LEU A 18 15.35 -13.19 11.16
CA LEU A 18 15.54 -14.02 12.36
C LEU A 18 16.09 -13.27 13.56
N GLU A 19 16.65 -12.08 13.35
CA GLU A 19 17.28 -11.25 14.38
C GLU A 19 16.26 -10.36 15.12
N ALA A 20 15.06 -10.19 14.57
CA ALA A 20 13.99 -9.40 15.16
C ALA A 20 13.14 -10.25 16.11
N SER A 21 12.68 -9.65 17.21
CA SER A 21 11.73 -10.32 18.11
C SER A 21 10.39 -10.55 17.42
N ALA A 22 9.61 -11.51 17.92
CA ALA A 22 8.28 -11.79 17.41
C ALA A 22 7.37 -10.54 17.47
N GLU A 23 7.46 -9.75 18.54
CA GLU A 23 6.72 -8.51 18.70
C GLU A 23 7.09 -7.49 17.63
N LYS A 24 8.39 -7.37 17.32
CA LYS A 24 8.87 -6.45 16.29
C LYS A 24 8.42 -6.88 14.89
N ILE A 25 8.43 -8.18 14.60
CA ILE A 25 7.91 -8.71 13.34
C ILE A 25 6.41 -8.46 13.22
N ALA A 26 5.65 -8.64 14.31
CA ALA A 26 4.22 -8.35 14.33
C ALA A 26 3.96 -6.86 14.05
N GLU A 27 4.68 -5.95 14.71
CA GLU A 27 4.60 -4.50 14.46
C GLU A 27 4.89 -4.16 12.99
N MET A 28 5.96 -4.70 12.42
CA MET A 28 6.28 -4.53 10.99
C MET A 28 5.17 -5.07 10.08
N TYR A 29 4.53 -6.19 10.44
CA TYR A 29 3.43 -6.73 9.66
C TYR A 29 2.16 -5.87 9.75
N GLN A 30 1.91 -5.21 10.89
CA GLN A 30 0.76 -4.31 11.03
C GLN A 30 0.83 -3.12 10.05
N GLU A 31 2.04 -2.65 9.70
CA GLU A 31 2.22 -1.62 8.67
C GLU A 31 1.72 -2.03 7.28
N ARG A 32 1.48 -3.33 7.03
CA ARG A 32 0.86 -3.81 5.78
C ARG A 32 -0.53 -3.21 5.59
N TRP A 33 -1.29 -2.92 6.66
CA TRP A 33 -2.61 -2.27 6.54
C TRP A 33 -2.52 -0.86 6.00
N THR A 34 -1.43 -0.14 6.28
CA THR A 34 -1.19 1.21 5.77
C THR A 34 -1.21 1.22 4.23
N VAL A 35 -0.71 0.16 3.59
CA VAL A 35 -0.76 -0.01 2.14
C VAL A 35 -2.20 -0.14 1.62
N GLU A 36 -3.07 -0.87 2.33
CA GLU A 36 -4.48 -1.01 1.95
C GLU A 36 -5.24 0.31 2.10
N VAL A 37 -4.94 1.09 3.15
CA VAL A 37 -5.48 2.44 3.34
C VAL A 37 -5.01 3.38 2.24
N PHE A 38 -3.73 3.30 1.85
CA PHE A 38 -3.20 4.06 0.71
C PHE A 38 -3.95 3.73 -0.57
N PHE A 39 -4.12 2.45 -0.94
CA PHE A 39 -4.84 2.09 -2.16
C PHE A 39 -6.34 2.40 -2.10
N ARG A 40 -6.95 2.38 -0.91
CA ARG A 40 -8.32 2.87 -0.72
C ARG A 40 -8.39 4.37 -1.01
N TRP A 41 -7.48 5.15 -0.45
CA TRP A 41 -7.41 6.58 -0.69
C TRP A 41 -7.18 6.88 -2.17
N VAL A 42 -6.27 6.17 -2.83
CA VAL A 42 -6.05 6.27 -4.28
C VAL A 42 -7.36 6.09 -5.05
N LYS A 43 -8.05 4.97 -4.84
CA LYS A 43 -9.29 4.68 -5.59
C LYS A 43 -10.41 5.70 -5.31
N GLN A 44 -10.42 6.31 -4.12
CA GLN A 44 -11.46 7.26 -3.71
C GLN A 44 -11.19 8.70 -4.13
N TYR A 45 -9.95 9.16 -4.02
CA TYR A 45 -9.59 10.58 -4.10
C TYR A 45 -8.64 10.89 -5.26
N PHE A 46 -7.90 9.91 -5.78
CA PHE A 46 -7.02 10.12 -6.91
C PHE A 46 -7.84 10.13 -8.20
N ASN A 47 -8.32 11.31 -8.55
CA ASN A 47 -9.09 11.53 -9.77
C ASN A 47 -8.18 12.10 -10.86
N VAL A 48 -8.01 11.35 -11.96
CA VAL A 48 -7.34 11.85 -13.17
C VAL A 48 -8.45 12.17 -14.19
N PRO A 49 -8.90 13.43 -14.26
CA PRO A 49 -10.12 13.79 -14.99
C PRO A 49 -10.00 13.65 -16.51
N THR A 50 -8.77 13.62 -17.04
CA THR A 50 -8.53 13.53 -18.48
C THR A 50 -7.30 12.69 -18.74
N LEU A 51 -7.48 11.66 -19.58
CA LEU A 51 -6.38 10.91 -20.17
C LEU A 51 -6.10 11.48 -21.56
N PHE A 52 -4.87 11.93 -21.80
CA PHE A 52 -4.44 12.53 -23.08
C PHE A 52 -4.05 11.48 -24.13
N GLY A 53 -4.04 10.20 -23.76
CA GLY A 53 -3.70 9.09 -24.64
C GLY A 53 -4.48 7.84 -24.23
N THR A 54 -4.93 7.08 -25.23
CA THR A 54 -5.86 5.96 -25.04
C THR A 54 -5.20 4.59 -25.11
N SER A 55 -3.91 4.53 -25.47
CA SER A 55 -3.15 3.28 -25.38
C SER A 55 -2.87 2.93 -23.92
N GLU A 56 -2.76 1.64 -23.62
CA GLU A 56 -2.45 1.14 -22.27
C GLU A 56 -1.18 1.79 -21.70
N HIS A 57 -0.12 1.85 -22.50
CA HIS A 57 1.13 2.50 -22.10
C HIS A 57 0.96 4.00 -21.82
N ALA A 58 0.17 4.72 -22.63
CA ALA A 58 -0.07 6.14 -22.40
C ALA A 58 -0.89 6.38 -21.12
N ALA A 59 -1.92 5.58 -20.88
CA ALA A 59 -2.73 5.64 -19.67
C ALA A 59 -1.89 5.33 -18.42
N CYS A 60 -1.09 4.25 -18.44
CA CYS A 60 -0.18 3.90 -17.35
C CYS A 60 0.82 5.03 -17.06
N ASN A 61 1.49 5.57 -18.08
CA ASN A 61 2.45 6.66 -17.91
C ASN A 61 1.81 7.92 -17.32
N GLN A 62 0.59 8.26 -17.75
CA GLN A 62 -0.15 9.42 -17.23
C GLN A 62 -0.54 9.23 -15.77
N LEU A 63 -0.98 8.03 -15.39
CA LEU A 63 -1.27 7.70 -13.99
C LEU A 63 0.01 7.84 -13.14
N PHE A 64 1.13 7.26 -13.57
CA PHE A 64 2.41 7.39 -12.85
C PHE A 64 2.86 8.85 -12.71
N ALA A 65 2.76 9.65 -13.78
CA ALA A 65 3.10 11.08 -13.73
C ALA A 65 2.21 11.85 -12.74
N ALA A 66 0.89 11.59 -12.76
CA ALA A 66 -0.05 12.20 -11.83
C ALA A 66 0.22 11.78 -10.37
N PHE A 67 0.63 10.53 -10.12
CA PHE A 67 1.04 10.07 -8.80
C PHE A 67 2.28 10.78 -8.28
N ILE A 68 3.32 10.87 -9.13
CA ILE A 68 4.56 11.56 -8.78
C ILE A 68 4.26 13.04 -8.47
N ALA A 69 3.47 13.71 -9.31
CA ALA A 69 3.07 15.10 -9.08
C ALA A 69 2.30 15.26 -7.75
N TYR A 70 1.35 14.36 -7.45
CA TYR A 70 0.62 14.38 -6.20
C TYR A 70 1.54 14.25 -4.98
N VAL A 71 2.53 13.35 -5.04
CA VAL A 71 3.51 13.15 -3.95
C VAL A 71 4.43 14.35 -3.79
N LEU A 72 4.83 15.01 -4.89
CA LEU A 72 5.73 16.18 -4.83
C LEU A 72 5.05 17.47 -4.37
N LEU A 73 3.76 17.62 -4.66
CA LEU A 73 2.98 18.81 -4.31
C LEU A 73 2.37 18.73 -2.90
N ARG A 74 2.46 17.55 -2.27
CA ARG A 74 2.05 17.29 -0.90
C ARG A 74 3.25 17.35 0.04
#